data_AF-C4F9V3-F1
#
_entry.id   AF-C4F9V3-F1
#
_cell.length_a   1.000
_cell.length_b   1.000
_cell.length_c   1.000
_cell.angle_alpha   90.00
_cell.angle_beta   90.00
_cell.angle_gamma   90.00
#
_symmetry.space_group_name_H-M   'P 1'
#
loop_
_entity.id
_entity.type
_entity.pdbx_description
1 polymer ?
#
loop_
_entity_poly.entity_id
_entity_poly.type
_entity_poly.pdbx_seq_one_letter_code
_entity_poly.pdbx_strand_id
1 'polypeptide(L)'
;MIEWIIARSEGDRGRVGALAGVVCISLNVLLCIAKALVGILSGSVSIVADALNNLSDASSNIVSVLGFKLASKPADPEHPYGHGRFEYLSGLVVAVLVLMIGVELVKSSIDKVLNPSPVEFSLALVVVLAGSMAVKLWMAHLNRVLGERIKSETLLATAQDSKNDVIATGAVLACAIIAYVAGIELDAWVGLAVGLYIGWSGIELIRDTVNPLLGQAPDPELVAHIRSKIMSYPGVLGTHDLMVHDYGPGRQFASAHVEMAAETDPMESHDTLDNIEQAFKDDDGLIVTLHYDPIVTNDPHVVDMRNKIDAMAKSIDGEASIHDLRCVPGPTHTNVIFDCLHPVECALSPSEFKRKLGDMVVEEYPEAVPKITVDEDYVSAEQ
;
A
#
# COMPACT_ATOMS: atom_id res chain seq x y z
N MET A 1 10.42 30.59 -9.50
CA MET A 1 9.57 29.69 -8.70
C MET A 1 10.37 28.55 -8.07
N ILE A 2 11.18 27.80 -8.83
CA ILE A 2 12.07 26.74 -8.30
C ILE A 2 12.90 27.21 -7.10
N GLU A 3 13.68 28.29 -7.25
CA GLU A 3 14.49 28.85 -6.17
C GLU A 3 13.65 29.38 -4.99
N TRP A 4 12.43 29.84 -5.26
CA TRP A 4 11.50 30.28 -4.21
C TRP A 4 10.98 29.10 -3.38
N ILE A 5 10.63 27.97 -4.03
CA ILE A 5 10.19 26.75 -3.34
C ILE A 5 11.32 26.23 -2.45
N ILE A 6 12.54 26.17 -2.98
CA ILE A 6 13.72 25.67 -2.25
C ILE A 6 14.08 26.57 -1.06
N ALA A 7 14.04 27.89 -1.25
CA ALA A 7 14.31 28.83 -0.16
C ALA A 7 13.23 28.76 0.93
N ARG A 8 11.96 28.58 0.55
CA ARG A 8 10.83 28.51 1.48
C ARG A 8 10.75 27.17 2.24
N SER A 9 11.26 26.10 1.65
CA SER A 9 11.32 24.78 2.26
C SER A 9 12.53 24.57 3.16
N GLU A 10 13.46 25.54 3.24
CA GLU A 10 14.72 25.43 3.98
C GLU A 10 15.58 24.22 3.55
N GLY A 11 15.40 23.75 2.31
CA GLY A 11 16.06 22.56 1.79
C GLY A 11 15.47 21.22 2.25
N ASP A 12 14.42 21.21 3.07
CA ASP A 12 13.75 19.98 3.50
C ASP A 12 13.02 19.31 2.32
N ARG A 13 13.30 18.02 2.11
CA ARG A 13 12.77 17.23 1.00
C ARG A 13 11.23 17.18 1.02
N GLY A 14 10.62 16.96 2.19
CA GLY A 14 9.17 16.85 2.34
C GLY A 14 8.46 18.16 2.04
N ARG A 15 8.99 19.28 2.55
CA ARG A 15 8.45 20.62 2.32
C ARG A 15 8.58 21.07 0.86
N VAL A 16 9.68 20.71 0.17
CA VAL A 16 9.80 20.94 -1.28
C VAL A 16 8.70 20.21 -2.03
N GLY A 17 8.50 18.92 -1.75
CA GLY A 17 7.46 18.10 -2.36
C GLY A 17 6.06 18.67 -2.13
N ALA A 18 5.73 19.04 -0.89
CA ALA A 18 4.43 19.61 -0.54
C ALA A 18 4.14 20.93 -1.26
N LEU A 19 5.10 21.86 -1.30
CA LEU A 19 4.95 23.14 -2.00
C LEU A 19 4.81 22.95 -3.52
N ALA A 20 5.59 22.05 -4.11
CA ALA A 20 5.47 21.71 -5.52
C ALA A 20 4.09 21.09 -5.83
N GLY A 21 3.60 20.19 -4.96
CA GLY A 21 2.28 19.60 -5.04
C GLY A 21 1.17 20.66 -5.03
N VAL A 22 1.18 21.59 -4.07
CA VAL A 22 0.18 22.67 -3.99
C VAL A 22 0.13 23.52 -5.26
N VAL A 23 1.29 23.86 -5.84
CA VAL A 23 1.35 24.58 -7.12
C VAL A 23 0.72 23.76 -8.24
N CYS A 24 1.05 22.47 -8.33
CA CYS A 24 0.53 21.59 -9.38
C CYS A 24 -0.99 21.40 -9.28
N ILE A 25 -1.53 21.20 -8.06
CA ILE A 25 -2.98 21.14 -7.82
C ILE A 25 -3.66 22.39 -8.35
N SER A 26 -3.17 23.56 -7.94
CA SER A 26 -3.79 24.85 -8.24
C SER A 26 -3.88 25.05 -9.75
N LEU A 27 -2.81 24.68 -10.47
CA LEU A 27 -2.77 24.76 -11.93
C LEU A 27 -3.67 23.71 -12.58
N ASN A 28 -3.66 22.45 -12.13
CA ASN A 28 -4.51 21.40 -12.68
C ASN A 28 -6.01 21.72 -12.51
N VAL A 29 -6.42 22.26 -11.36
CA VAL A 29 -7.81 22.72 -11.12
C VAL A 29 -8.15 23.87 -12.07
N LEU A 30 -7.27 24.86 -12.21
CA LEU A 30 -7.50 25.99 -13.11
C LEU A 30 -7.58 25.56 -14.58
N LEU A 31 -6.71 24.64 -15.01
CA LEU A 31 -6.73 24.06 -16.35
C LEU A 31 -8.00 23.24 -16.58
N CYS A 32 -8.41 22.41 -15.61
CA CYS A 32 -9.67 21.66 -15.67
C CYS A 32 -10.86 22.60 -15.89
N ILE A 33 -10.99 23.67 -15.09
CA ILE A 33 -12.09 24.62 -15.23
C ILE A 33 -12.07 25.29 -16.61
N ALA A 34 -10.90 25.78 -17.05
CA ALA A 34 -10.78 26.45 -18.34
C ALA A 34 -11.12 25.53 -19.52
N LYS A 35 -10.60 24.30 -19.53
CA LYS A 35 -10.86 23.31 -20.56
C LYS A 35 -12.31 22.83 -20.54
N ALA A 36 -12.88 22.55 -19.36
CA ALA A 36 -14.27 22.11 -19.23
C ALA A 36 -15.24 23.16 -19.79
N LEU A 37 -15.03 24.45 -19.49
CA LEU A 37 -15.84 25.53 -20.04
C LEU A 37 -15.80 25.55 -21.57
N VAL A 38 -14.60 25.49 -22.17
CA VAL A 38 -14.44 25.45 -23.63
C VAL A 38 -15.02 24.18 -24.23
N GLY A 39 -14.82 23.02 -23.59
CA GLY A 39 -15.32 21.73 -24.05
C GLY A 39 -16.84 21.70 -24.11
N ILE A 40 -17.51 22.19 -23.06
CA ILE A 40 -18.97 22.30 -23.01
C ILE A 40 -19.48 23.28 -24.08
N LEU A 41 -18.87 24.47 -24.19
CA LEU A 41 -19.27 25.49 -25.16
C LEU A 41 -19.07 25.05 -26.62
N SER A 42 -18.03 24.25 -26.89
CA SER A 42 -17.74 23.71 -28.23
C SER A 42 -18.48 22.40 -28.54
N GLY A 43 -19.17 21.81 -27.56
CA GLY A 43 -19.78 20.49 -27.66
C GLY A 43 -18.76 19.35 -27.80
N SER A 44 -17.49 19.56 -27.48
CA SER A 44 -16.41 18.56 -27.63
C SER A 44 -16.31 17.64 -26.42
N VAL A 45 -16.52 16.35 -26.63
CA VAL A 45 -16.41 15.34 -25.58
C VAL A 45 -14.93 15.08 -25.26
N SER A 46 -14.05 15.13 -26.26
CA SER A 46 -12.61 14.91 -26.03
C SER A 46 -11.95 16.01 -25.21
N ILE A 47 -12.37 17.27 -25.38
CA ILE A 47 -11.88 18.39 -24.56
C ILE A 47 -12.39 18.29 -23.12
N VAL A 48 -13.65 17.90 -22.92
CA VAL A 48 -14.18 17.67 -21.57
C VAL A 48 -13.46 16.50 -20.91
N ALA A 49 -13.14 15.43 -21.65
CA ALA A 49 -12.35 14.32 -21.15
C ALA A 49 -10.93 14.76 -20.74
N ASP A 50 -10.24 15.54 -21.58
CA ASP A 50 -8.92 16.10 -21.28
C ASP A 50 -8.94 17.07 -20.08
N ALA A 51 -10.02 17.82 -19.88
CA ALA A 51 -10.24 18.62 -18.67
C ALA A 51 -10.32 17.75 -17.41
N LEU A 52 -11.09 16.66 -17.48
CA LEU A 52 -11.32 15.74 -16.37
C LEU A 52 -10.09 14.88 -16.06
N ASN A 53 -9.22 14.63 -17.04
CA ASN A 53 -7.90 14.06 -16.78
C ASN A 53 -7.09 14.98 -15.84
N ASN A 54 -7.11 16.30 -16.07
CA ASN A 54 -6.46 17.24 -15.14
C ASN A 54 -7.16 17.33 -13.77
N LEU A 55 -8.45 17.04 -13.68
CA LEU A 55 -9.12 16.85 -12.40
C LEU A 55 -8.60 15.61 -11.68
N SER A 56 -8.40 14.48 -12.39
CA SER A 56 -7.78 13.27 -11.84
C SER A 56 -6.37 13.55 -11.31
N ASP A 57 -5.55 14.32 -12.03
CA ASP A 57 -4.22 14.72 -11.54
C ASP A 57 -4.27 15.59 -10.27
N ALA A 58 -5.29 16.47 -10.16
CA ALA A 58 -5.50 17.28 -8.96
C ALA A 58 -6.02 16.44 -7.78
N SER A 59 -6.80 15.40 -8.09
CA SER A 59 -7.52 14.54 -7.15
C SER A 59 -6.57 13.84 -6.18
N SER A 60 -5.46 13.27 -6.65
CA SER A 60 -4.47 12.58 -5.81
C SER A 60 -3.94 13.47 -4.69
N ASN A 61 -3.80 14.76 -4.94
CA ASN A 61 -3.32 15.71 -3.94
C ASN A 61 -4.46 16.34 -3.10
N ILE A 62 -5.70 16.42 -3.62
CA ILE A 62 -6.88 16.74 -2.79
C ILE A 62 -7.06 15.65 -1.73
N VAL A 63 -6.90 14.39 -2.12
CA VAL A 63 -6.84 13.24 -1.22
C VAL A 63 -5.74 13.44 -0.19
N SER A 64 -4.52 13.81 -0.60
CA SER A 64 -3.45 14.09 0.35
C SER A 64 -3.81 15.21 1.32
N VAL A 65 -4.37 16.34 0.86
CA VAL A 65 -4.67 17.50 1.75
C VAL A 65 -5.82 17.21 2.72
N LEU A 66 -6.93 16.65 2.22
CA LEU A 66 -8.08 16.30 3.06
C LEU A 66 -7.77 15.10 3.95
N GLY A 67 -7.12 14.09 3.37
CA GLY A 67 -6.65 12.88 4.03
C GLY A 67 -5.71 13.19 5.17
N PHE A 68 -4.64 13.98 4.95
CA PHE A 68 -3.74 14.40 6.03
C PHE A 68 -4.48 15.10 7.15
N LYS A 69 -5.37 16.04 6.82
CA LYS A 69 -6.06 16.82 7.85
C LYS A 69 -6.94 15.91 8.72
N LEU A 70 -7.68 14.99 8.11
CA LEU A 70 -8.54 14.05 8.85
C LEU A 70 -7.72 12.98 9.58
N ALA A 71 -6.66 12.46 8.96
CA ALA A 71 -5.75 11.47 9.52
C ALA A 71 -4.86 12.02 10.66
N SER A 72 -4.58 13.33 10.65
CA SER A 72 -3.81 13.99 11.72
C SER A 72 -4.59 14.10 13.03
N LYS A 73 -5.90 13.83 13.04
CA LYS A 73 -6.68 13.83 14.28
C LYS A 73 -6.12 12.74 15.23
N PRO A 74 -5.79 13.09 16.48
CA PRO A 74 -5.26 12.13 17.44
C PRO A 74 -6.30 11.04 17.80
N ALA A 75 -5.84 10.00 18.51
CA ALA A 75 -6.74 9.00 19.07
C ALA A 75 -7.76 9.63 20.02
N ASP A 76 -8.98 9.11 19.98
CA ASP A 76 -10.08 9.50 20.87
C ASP A 76 -10.81 8.23 21.38
N PRO A 77 -11.74 8.35 22.34
CA PRO A 77 -12.41 7.18 22.90
C PRO A 77 -13.21 6.34 21.90
N GLU A 78 -13.65 6.93 20.78
CA GLU A 78 -14.34 6.21 19.70
C GLU A 78 -13.33 5.53 18.75
N HIS A 79 -12.12 6.10 18.63
CA HIS A 79 -11.06 5.65 17.74
C HIS A 79 -9.71 5.56 18.51
N PRO A 80 -9.51 4.51 19.33
CA PRO A 80 -8.34 4.39 20.20
C PRO A 80 -7.01 4.24 19.44
N TYR A 81 -7.05 3.74 18.20
CA TYR A 81 -5.88 3.64 17.31
C TYR A 81 -5.69 4.89 16.43
N GLY A 82 -6.51 5.93 16.63
CA GLY A 82 -6.45 7.16 15.85
C GLY A 82 -7.24 7.11 14.55
N HIS A 83 -7.03 8.15 13.74
CA HIS A 83 -7.82 8.42 12.54
C HIS A 83 -7.02 8.20 11.24
N GLY A 84 -5.85 7.54 11.30
CA GLY A 84 -4.93 7.43 10.15
C GLY A 84 -5.60 6.91 8.87
N ARG A 85 -6.43 5.88 8.98
CA ARG A 85 -7.18 5.30 7.85
C ARG A 85 -8.16 6.25 7.15
N PHE A 86 -8.50 7.41 7.73
CA PHE A 86 -9.28 8.44 7.03
C PHE A 86 -8.57 8.98 5.78
N GLU A 87 -7.25 8.87 5.70
CA GLU A 87 -6.50 9.20 4.48
C GLU A 87 -6.92 8.30 3.32
N TYR A 88 -6.91 6.98 3.53
CA TYR A 88 -7.34 6.00 2.54
C TYR A 88 -8.83 6.15 2.19
N LEU A 89 -9.70 6.37 3.18
CA LEU A 89 -11.13 6.60 2.96
C LEU A 89 -11.41 7.87 2.15
N SER A 90 -10.67 8.95 2.41
CA SER A 90 -10.76 10.19 1.63
C SER A 90 -10.31 9.94 0.19
N GLY A 91 -9.26 9.13 0.02
CA GLY A 91 -8.80 8.60 -1.26
C GLY A 91 -9.88 7.87 -2.02
N LEU A 92 -10.53 6.93 -1.36
CA LEU A 92 -11.58 6.10 -1.94
C LEU A 92 -12.77 6.93 -2.45
N VAL A 93 -13.22 7.93 -1.69
CA VAL A 93 -14.31 8.84 -2.13
C VAL A 93 -13.94 9.53 -3.44
N VAL A 94 -12.72 10.04 -3.54
CA VAL A 94 -12.24 10.73 -4.73
C VAL A 94 -12.07 9.76 -5.90
N ALA A 95 -11.54 8.56 -5.65
CA ALA A 95 -11.40 7.51 -6.66
C ALA A 95 -12.74 7.10 -7.28
N VAL A 96 -13.78 6.97 -6.44
CA VAL A 96 -15.15 6.69 -6.89
C VAL A 96 -15.70 7.84 -7.74
N LEU A 97 -15.46 9.10 -7.36
CA LEU A 97 -15.86 10.26 -8.16
C LEU A 97 -15.18 10.26 -9.54
N VAL A 98 -13.87 10.02 -9.60
CA VAL A 98 -13.11 9.93 -10.86
C VAL A 98 -13.64 8.81 -11.74
N LEU A 99 -13.91 7.63 -11.17
CA LEU A 99 -14.48 6.50 -11.90
C LEU A 99 -15.87 6.82 -12.47
N MET A 100 -16.76 7.41 -11.67
CA MET A 100 -18.10 7.81 -12.15
C MET A 100 -18.00 8.79 -13.32
N ILE A 101 -17.09 9.76 -13.24
CA ILE A 101 -16.83 10.71 -14.31
C ILE A 101 -16.31 9.99 -15.57
N GLY A 102 -15.36 9.06 -15.42
CA GLY A 102 -14.83 8.26 -16.53
C GLY A 102 -15.92 7.45 -17.24
N VAL A 103 -16.83 6.82 -16.49
CA VAL A 103 -17.98 6.08 -17.03
C VAL A 103 -18.93 7.00 -17.80
N GLU A 104 -19.23 8.19 -17.27
CA GLU A 104 -20.11 9.16 -17.95
C GLU A 104 -19.47 9.70 -19.24
N LEU A 105 -18.15 9.89 -19.27
CA LEU A 105 -17.41 10.27 -20.48
C LEU A 105 -17.45 9.18 -21.55
N VAL A 106 -17.25 7.92 -21.17
CA VAL A 106 -17.36 6.77 -22.08
C VAL A 106 -18.76 6.72 -22.69
N LYS A 107 -19.80 6.85 -21.85
CA LYS A 107 -21.20 6.89 -22.30
C LYS A 107 -21.47 8.06 -23.24
N SER A 108 -21.03 9.26 -22.89
CA SER A 108 -21.17 10.47 -23.72
C SER A 108 -20.44 10.34 -25.05
N SER A 109 -19.27 9.70 -25.05
CA SER A 109 -18.50 9.44 -26.26
C SER A 109 -19.18 8.42 -27.17
N ILE A 110 -19.71 7.33 -26.61
CA ILE A 110 -20.51 6.34 -27.35
C ILE A 110 -21.75 6.99 -27.97
N ASP A 111 -22.48 7.81 -27.21
CA ASP A 111 -23.65 8.52 -27.72
C ASP A 111 -23.26 9.46 -28.87
N LYS A 112 -22.14 10.17 -28.77
CA LYS A 112 -21.63 11.03 -29.85
C LYS A 112 -21.14 10.25 -31.06
N VAL A 113 -20.63 9.02 -30.90
CA VAL A 113 -20.33 8.12 -32.03
C VAL A 113 -21.63 7.71 -32.75
N LEU A 114 -22.70 7.43 -32.02
CA LEU A 114 -24.00 7.01 -32.57
C LEU A 114 -24.80 8.18 -33.15
N ASN A 115 -24.68 9.36 -32.54
CA ASN A 115 -25.35 10.61 -32.90
C ASN A 115 -24.29 11.71 -33.15
N PRO A 116 -23.62 11.71 -34.32
CA PRO A 116 -22.59 12.69 -34.64
C PRO A 116 -23.10 14.12 -34.55
N SER A 117 -22.36 14.96 -33.85
CA SER A 117 -22.64 16.38 -33.71
C SER A 117 -21.34 17.17 -33.92
N PRO A 118 -21.39 18.25 -34.72
CA PRO A 118 -20.21 18.99 -35.08
C PRO A 118 -19.62 19.68 -33.85
N VAL A 119 -18.30 19.65 -33.74
CA VAL A 119 -17.57 20.42 -32.74
C VAL A 119 -17.43 21.85 -33.24
N GLU A 120 -17.91 22.82 -32.45
CA GLU A 120 -17.77 24.24 -32.79
C GLU A 120 -16.31 24.69 -32.57
N PHE A 121 -15.62 24.91 -33.68
CA PHE A 121 -14.26 25.44 -33.63
C PHE A 121 -14.28 26.93 -33.28
N SER A 122 -13.49 27.32 -32.27
CA SER A 122 -13.32 28.71 -31.87
C SER A 122 -11.86 29.05 -31.56
N LEU A 123 -11.50 30.32 -31.73
CA LEU A 123 -10.15 30.78 -31.37
C LEU A 123 -9.91 30.64 -29.85
N ALA A 124 -10.96 30.79 -29.03
CA ALA A 124 -10.90 30.57 -27.59
C ALA A 124 -10.46 29.13 -27.26
N LEU A 125 -10.97 28.13 -28.00
CA LEU A 125 -10.58 26.74 -27.84
C LEU A 125 -9.09 26.53 -28.07
N VAL A 126 -8.57 27.04 -29.19
CA VAL A 126 -7.15 26.92 -29.53
C VAL A 126 -6.27 27.58 -28.46
N VAL A 127 -6.64 28.78 -28.02
CA VAL A 127 -5.88 29.53 -27.00
C VAL A 127 -5.86 28.78 -25.67
N VAL A 128 -6.99 28.20 -25.24
CA VAL A 128 -7.07 27.45 -23.98
C VAL A 128 -6.26 26.16 -24.07
N LEU A 129 -6.40 25.37 -25.14
CA LEU A 129 -5.65 24.12 -25.28
C LEU A 129 -4.15 24.37 -25.43
N ALA A 130 -3.72 25.29 -26.29
CA ALA A 130 -2.30 25.64 -26.44
C ALA A 130 -1.72 26.25 -25.15
N GLY A 131 -2.49 27.11 -24.46
CA GLY A 131 -2.10 27.66 -23.17
C GLY A 131 -1.94 26.58 -22.10
N SER A 132 -2.86 25.61 -22.06
CA SER A 132 -2.76 24.48 -21.13
C SER A 132 -1.54 23.59 -21.39
N MET A 133 -1.19 23.34 -22.66
CA MET A 133 0.04 22.64 -23.03
C MET A 133 1.27 23.42 -22.55
N ALA A 134 1.29 24.74 -22.69
CA ALA A 134 2.40 25.56 -22.19
C ALA A 134 2.53 25.48 -20.66
N VAL A 135 1.41 25.52 -19.93
CA VAL A 135 1.39 25.36 -18.47
C VAL A 135 1.89 23.97 -18.07
N LYS A 136 1.42 22.91 -18.71
CA LYS A 136 1.85 21.53 -18.43
C LYS A 136 3.32 21.29 -18.78
N LEU A 137 3.83 21.86 -19.88
CA LEU A 137 5.27 21.83 -20.20
C LEU A 137 6.10 22.55 -19.12
N TRP A 138 5.60 23.68 -18.62
CA TRP A 138 6.25 24.39 -17.52
C TRP A 138 6.20 23.58 -16.21
N MET A 139 5.07 22.92 -15.90
CA MET A 139 4.96 22.01 -14.75
C MET A 139 5.91 20.81 -14.88
N ALA A 140 6.03 20.22 -16.07
CA ALA A 140 6.97 19.16 -16.35
C ALA A 140 8.42 19.60 -16.10
N HIS A 141 8.78 20.81 -16.51
CA HIS A 141 10.09 21.37 -16.23
C HIS A 141 10.31 21.62 -14.73
N LEU A 142 9.33 22.26 -14.06
CA LEU A 142 9.37 22.53 -12.62
C LEU A 142 9.61 21.24 -11.81
N ASN A 143 8.77 20.23 -12.03
CA ASN A 143 8.80 18.97 -11.29
C ASN A 143 10.05 18.16 -11.60
N ARG A 144 10.54 18.19 -12.85
CA ARG A 144 11.80 17.52 -13.20
C ARG A 144 12.99 18.13 -12.47
N VAL A 145 13.14 19.46 -12.50
CA VAL A 145 14.27 20.13 -11.85
C VAL A 145 14.23 19.92 -10.33
N LEU A 146 13.05 20.01 -9.71
CA LEU A 146 12.91 19.75 -8.28
C LEU A 146 13.15 18.28 -7.96
N GLY A 147 12.58 17.35 -8.72
CA GLY A 147 12.75 15.91 -8.56
C GLY A 147 14.21 15.46 -8.66
N GLU A 148 14.97 15.98 -9.62
CA GLU A 148 16.42 15.71 -9.74
C GLU A 148 17.20 16.29 -8.54
N ARG A 149 16.83 17.48 -8.05
CA ARG A 149 17.51 18.13 -6.90
C ARG A 149 17.28 17.40 -5.58
N ILE A 150 16.05 16.95 -5.31
CA ILE A 150 15.71 16.27 -4.05
C ILE A 150 15.70 14.74 -4.16
N LYS A 151 16.13 14.20 -5.32
CA LYS A 151 16.11 12.76 -5.64
C LYS A 151 14.74 12.14 -5.34
N SER A 152 13.68 12.78 -5.82
CA SER A 152 12.30 12.34 -5.64
C SER A 152 11.79 11.71 -6.92
N GLU A 153 11.59 10.39 -6.89
CA GLU A 153 10.96 9.65 -7.98
C GLU A 153 9.52 10.10 -8.20
N THR A 154 8.80 10.44 -7.12
CA THR A 154 7.43 10.98 -7.19
C THR A 154 7.36 12.24 -8.05
N LEU A 155 8.25 13.23 -7.84
CA LEU A 155 8.27 14.44 -8.67
C LEU A 155 8.70 14.16 -10.11
N LEU A 156 9.60 13.19 -10.33
CA LEU A 156 9.97 12.76 -11.67
C LEU A 156 8.80 12.10 -12.42
N ALA A 157 8.01 11.29 -11.72
CA ALA A 157 6.77 10.71 -12.24
C ALA A 157 5.75 11.81 -12.59
N THR A 158 5.50 12.76 -11.68
CA THR A 158 4.60 13.91 -11.95
C THR A 158 5.08 14.76 -13.14
N ALA A 159 6.40 14.89 -13.33
CA ALA A 159 6.97 15.57 -14.48
C ALA A 159 6.71 14.81 -15.79
N GLN A 160 6.74 13.47 -15.75
CA GLN A 160 6.44 12.63 -16.90
C GLN A 160 4.94 12.65 -17.22
N ASP A 161 4.06 12.58 -16.22
CA ASP A 161 2.62 12.69 -16.41
C ASP A 161 2.25 14.03 -17.06
N SER A 162 2.84 15.12 -16.57
CA SER A 162 2.64 16.45 -17.17
C SER A 162 3.06 16.51 -18.64
N LYS A 163 4.03 15.70 -19.09
CA LYS A 163 4.38 15.59 -20.52
C LYS A 163 3.37 14.74 -21.29
N ASN A 164 2.91 13.64 -20.70
CA ASN A 164 1.89 12.79 -21.30
C ASN A 164 0.60 13.60 -21.54
N ASP A 165 0.24 14.49 -20.61
CA ASP A 165 -0.89 15.41 -20.78
C ASP A 165 -0.71 16.38 -21.95
N VAL A 166 0.51 16.89 -22.17
CA VAL A 166 0.79 17.76 -23.33
C VAL A 166 0.53 17.00 -24.63
N ILE A 167 0.90 15.72 -24.67
CA ILE A 167 0.66 14.86 -25.83
C ILE A 167 -0.85 14.61 -26.00
N ALA A 168 -1.56 14.28 -24.91
CA ALA A 168 -3.00 14.04 -24.92
C ALA A 168 -3.79 15.29 -25.36
N THR A 169 -3.54 16.44 -24.73
CA THR A 169 -4.13 17.74 -25.10
C THR A 169 -3.76 18.13 -26.53
N GLY A 170 -2.52 17.85 -26.96
CA GLY A 170 -2.07 18.07 -28.34
C GLY A 170 -2.85 17.22 -29.35
N ALA A 171 -3.15 15.95 -29.03
CA ALA A 171 -3.98 15.08 -29.86
C ALA A 171 -5.42 15.59 -29.95
N VAL A 172 -5.99 16.06 -28.82
CA VAL A 172 -7.32 16.69 -28.78
C VAL A 172 -7.37 17.95 -29.64
N LEU A 173 -6.36 18.83 -29.52
CA LEU A 173 -6.26 20.04 -30.35
C LEU A 173 -6.09 19.70 -31.84
N ALA A 174 -5.27 18.70 -32.18
CA ALA A 174 -5.11 18.23 -33.54
C ALA A 174 -6.43 17.70 -34.12
N CYS A 175 -7.21 16.97 -33.32
CA CYS A 175 -8.53 16.49 -33.73
C CYS A 175 -9.51 17.63 -33.98
N ALA A 176 -9.53 18.66 -33.13
CA ALA A 176 -10.35 19.85 -33.36
C ALA A 176 -9.96 20.58 -34.66
N ILE A 177 -8.67 20.68 -34.97
CA ILE A 177 -8.18 21.29 -36.22
C ILE A 177 -8.53 20.43 -37.43
N ILE A 178 -8.37 19.11 -37.36
CA ILE A 178 -8.73 18.18 -38.45
C ILE A 178 -10.23 18.23 -38.71
N ALA A 179 -11.06 18.25 -37.67
CA ALA A 179 -12.50 18.41 -37.82
C ALA A 179 -12.86 19.72 -38.54
N TYR A 180 -12.17 20.83 -38.20
CA TYR A 180 -12.39 22.12 -38.84
C TYR A 180 -11.94 22.16 -40.31
N VAL A 181 -10.77 21.62 -40.64
CA VAL A 181 -10.16 21.72 -41.99
C VAL A 181 -10.68 20.65 -42.96
N ALA A 182 -10.80 19.41 -42.48
CA ALA A 182 -11.14 18.24 -43.31
C ALA A 182 -12.60 17.77 -43.14
N GLY A 183 -13.34 18.31 -42.15
CA GLY A 183 -14.71 17.88 -41.87
C GLY A 183 -14.82 16.47 -41.28
N ILE A 184 -13.71 15.90 -40.79
CA ILE A 184 -13.67 14.54 -40.22
C ILE A 184 -13.87 14.62 -38.71
N GLU A 185 -14.98 14.08 -38.20
CA GLU A 185 -15.29 14.07 -36.77
C GLU A 185 -14.56 12.93 -36.04
N LEU A 186 -13.40 13.25 -35.46
CA LEU A 186 -12.62 12.32 -34.62
C LEU A 186 -12.86 12.49 -33.11
N ASP A 187 -13.58 13.55 -32.72
CA ASP A 187 -13.77 13.95 -31.33
C ASP A 187 -14.37 12.84 -30.46
N ALA A 188 -15.36 12.12 -30.98
CA ALA A 188 -16.02 11.05 -30.23
C ALA A 188 -15.09 9.86 -29.95
N TRP A 189 -14.21 9.52 -30.90
CA TRP A 189 -13.23 8.44 -30.74
C TRP A 189 -12.13 8.79 -29.76
N VAL A 190 -11.63 10.03 -29.81
CA VAL A 190 -10.63 10.50 -28.85
C VAL A 190 -11.24 10.65 -27.46
N GLY A 191 -12.47 11.18 -27.35
CA GLY A 191 -13.21 11.22 -26.10
C GLY A 191 -13.40 9.83 -25.49
N LEU A 192 -13.71 8.83 -26.31
CA LEU A 192 -13.86 7.45 -25.86
C LEU A 192 -12.54 6.89 -25.33
N ALA A 193 -11.43 7.09 -26.05
CA ALA A 193 -10.11 6.62 -25.62
C ALA A 193 -9.68 7.26 -24.29
N VAL A 194 -9.84 8.57 -24.16
CA VAL A 194 -9.50 9.30 -22.92
C VAL A 194 -10.45 8.91 -21.78
N GLY A 195 -11.76 8.75 -22.05
CA GLY A 195 -12.73 8.31 -21.06
C GLY A 195 -12.43 6.91 -20.51
N LEU A 196 -12.03 5.96 -21.37
CA LEU A 196 -11.60 4.62 -20.95
C LEU A 196 -10.33 4.68 -20.08
N TYR A 197 -9.36 5.52 -20.45
CA TYR A 197 -8.14 5.73 -19.67
C TYR A 197 -8.44 6.30 -18.27
N ILE A 198 -9.30 7.31 -18.17
CA ILE A 198 -9.73 7.87 -16.87
C ILE A 198 -10.50 6.82 -16.05
N GLY A 199 -11.37 6.03 -16.69
CA GLY A 199 -12.08 4.95 -16.02
C GLY A 199 -11.12 3.90 -15.43
N TRP A 200 -10.11 3.49 -16.20
CA TRP A 200 -9.06 2.59 -15.73
C TRP A 200 -8.26 3.20 -14.57
N SER A 201 -7.85 4.47 -14.69
CA SER A 201 -7.16 5.21 -13.62
C SER A 201 -7.99 5.28 -12.34
N GLY A 202 -9.31 5.46 -12.46
CA GLY A 202 -10.23 5.43 -11.31
C GLY A 202 -10.28 4.06 -10.63
N ILE A 203 -10.27 2.97 -11.39
CA ILE A 203 -10.22 1.59 -10.83
C ILE A 203 -8.89 1.34 -10.11
N GLU A 204 -7.78 1.76 -10.71
CA GLU A 204 -6.45 1.65 -10.11
C GLU A 204 -6.39 2.41 -8.77
N LEU A 205 -6.88 3.66 -8.75
CA LEU A 205 -6.93 4.47 -7.52
C LEU A 205 -7.83 3.85 -6.44
N ILE A 206 -8.94 3.19 -6.81
CA ILE A 206 -9.76 2.42 -5.86
C ILE A 206 -8.94 1.26 -5.28
N ARG A 207 -8.23 0.49 -6.10
CA ARG A 207 -7.41 -0.62 -5.64
C ARG A 207 -6.33 -0.15 -4.66
N ASP A 208 -5.66 0.94 -4.99
CA ASP A 208 -4.57 1.51 -4.18
C ASP A 208 -5.07 2.05 -2.83
N THR A 209 -6.33 2.50 -2.76
CA THR A 209 -6.94 2.99 -1.51
C THR A 209 -7.59 1.88 -0.67
N VAL A 210 -8.04 0.80 -1.30
CA VAL A 210 -8.66 -0.34 -0.61
C VAL A 210 -7.63 -1.31 -0.05
N ASN A 211 -6.52 -1.56 -0.75
CA ASN A 211 -5.50 -2.53 -0.29
C ASN A 211 -4.99 -2.22 1.14
N PRO A 212 -4.62 -0.97 1.50
CA PRO A 212 -4.20 -0.65 2.87
C PRO A 212 -5.32 -0.81 3.91
N LEU A 213 -6.59 -0.68 3.50
CA LEU A 213 -7.74 -0.88 4.39
C LEU A 213 -8.01 -2.36 4.68
N LEU A 214 -7.71 -3.25 3.72
CA LEU A 214 -7.88 -4.69 3.87
C LEU A 214 -6.77 -5.34 4.72
N GLY A 215 -5.60 -4.72 4.79
CA GLY A 215 -4.41 -5.26 5.46
C GLY A 215 -3.37 -5.70 4.44
N GLN A 216 -2.63 -4.72 3.92
CA GLN A 216 -1.51 -4.98 3.02
C GLN A 216 -0.35 -5.62 3.80
N ALA A 217 0.39 -6.52 3.15
CA ALA A 217 1.61 -7.09 3.71
C ALA A 217 2.61 -5.97 4.08
N PRO A 218 3.26 -6.05 5.25
CA PRO A 218 4.25 -5.06 5.66
C PRO A 218 5.48 -5.08 4.76
N ASP A 219 6.24 -3.98 4.78
CA ASP A 219 7.51 -3.87 4.08
C ASP A 219 8.51 -4.93 4.58
N PRO A 220 9.10 -5.76 3.71
CA PRO A 220 10.09 -6.76 4.10
C PRO A 220 11.27 -6.17 4.88
N GLU A 221 11.69 -4.94 4.56
CA GLU A 221 12.79 -4.29 5.29
C GLU A 221 12.40 -3.98 6.75
N LEU A 222 11.15 -3.57 6.98
CA LEU A 222 10.61 -3.34 8.32
C LEU A 222 10.51 -4.65 9.12
N VAL A 223 10.01 -5.71 8.49
CA VAL A 223 9.91 -7.05 9.09
C VAL A 223 11.30 -7.56 9.52
N ALA A 224 12.28 -7.48 8.62
CA ALA A 224 13.65 -7.88 8.90
C ALA A 224 14.29 -7.03 10.02
N HIS A 225 14.03 -5.72 10.04
CA HIS A 225 14.48 -4.83 11.11
C HIS A 225 13.92 -5.22 12.47
N ILE A 226 12.60 -5.44 12.57
CA ILE A 226 11.95 -5.84 13.83
C ILE A 226 12.54 -7.16 14.33
N ARG A 227 12.61 -8.17 13.46
CA ARG A 227 13.18 -9.47 13.80
C ARG A 227 14.64 -9.36 14.25
N SER A 228 15.47 -8.63 13.49
CA SER A 228 16.88 -8.49 13.83
C SER A 228 17.10 -7.73 15.14
N LYS A 229 16.28 -6.71 15.42
CA LYS A 229 16.36 -5.94 16.66
C LYS A 229 15.97 -6.81 17.86
N ILE A 230 14.86 -7.56 17.79
CA ILE A 230 14.46 -8.53 18.83
C ILE A 230 15.58 -9.54 19.09
N MET A 231 16.10 -10.19 18.04
CA MET A 231 17.14 -11.21 18.13
C MET A 231 18.50 -10.69 18.63
N SER A 232 18.70 -9.37 18.67
CA SER A 232 19.97 -8.78 19.14
C SER A 232 20.10 -8.74 20.67
N TYR A 233 19.00 -8.94 21.40
CA TYR A 233 19.00 -8.86 22.86
C TYR A 233 19.45 -10.19 23.50
N PRO A 234 20.30 -10.13 24.54
CA PRO A 234 20.68 -11.32 25.29
C PRO A 234 19.47 -12.02 25.91
N GLY A 235 19.46 -13.35 25.89
CA GLY A 235 18.36 -14.16 26.44
C GLY A 235 17.26 -14.51 25.44
N VAL A 236 17.17 -13.79 24.33
CA VAL A 236 16.26 -14.12 23.22
C VAL A 236 16.84 -15.30 22.42
N LEU A 237 16.05 -16.36 22.30
CA LEU A 237 16.41 -17.60 21.59
C LEU A 237 15.79 -17.64 20.19
N GLY A 238 14.66 -16.97 20.00
CA GLY A 238 13.91 -16.96 18.76
C GLY A 238 12.78 -15.93 18.79
N THR A 239 12.21 -15.65 17.63
CA THR A 239 10.97 -14.88 17.52
C THR A 239 10.16 -15.41 16.34
N HIS A 240 8.85 -15.50 16.51
CA HIS A 240 7.89 -16.00 15.53
C HIS A 240 6.56 -15.24 15.67
N ASP A 241 5.60 -15.51 14.80
CA ASP A 241 4.28 -14.87 14.76
C ASP A 241 4.32 -13.34 14.78
N LEU A 242 5.27 -12.75 14.05
CA LEU A 242 5.33 -11.31 13.88
C LEU A 242 4.13 -10.84 13.06
N MET A 243 3.24 -10.08 13.68
CA MET A 243 2.14 -9.40 13.04
C MET A 243 2.39 -7.89 13.03
N VAL A 244 2.28 -7.26 11.87
CA VAL A 244 2.35 -5.80 11.74
C VAL A 244 0.97 -5.28 11.40
N HIS A 245 0.41 -4.43 12.27
CA HIS A 245 -0.89 -3.81 12.11
C HIS A 245 -0.76 -2.36 11.65
N ASP A 246 -1.26 -2.07 10.46
CA ASP A 246 -1.29 -0.71 9.89
C ASP A 246 -2.65 -0.03 10.13
N TYR A 247 -2.65 1.10 10.84
CA TYR A 247 -3.82 1.95 11.10
C TYR A 247 -3.75 3.30 10.37
N GLY A 248 -3.01 3.34 9.28
CA GLY A 248 -2.75 4.50 8.45
C GLY A 248 -1.34 5.06 8.66
N PRO A 249 -0.95 6.04 7.82
CA PRO A 249 0.41 6.54 7.80
C PRO A 249 0.89 7.03 9.16
N GLY A 250 2.09 6.58 9.56
CA GLY A 250 2.71 6.89 10.84
C GLY A 250 2.04 6.25 12.06
N ARG A 251 1.15 5.27 11.87
CA ARG A 251 0.46 4.54 12.95
C ARG A 251 0.48 3.05 12.67
N GLN A 252 1.64 2.46 12.95
CA GLN A 252 1.84 1.03 12.89
C GLN A 252 2.07 0.49 14.30
N PHE A 253 1.63 -0.74 14.51
CA PHE A 253 1.84 -1.51 15.72
C PHE A 253 2.37 -2.87 15.31
N ALA A 254 3.19 -3.49 16.13
CA ALA A 254 3.59 -4.87 15.91
C ALA A 254 3.31 -5.73 17.14
N SER A 255 3.05 -7.00 16.92
CA SER A 255 3.08 -8.01 17.97
C SER A 255 3.91 -9.18 17.51
N ALA A 256 4.67 -9.80 18.41
CA ALA A 256 5.46 -10.98 18.10
C ALA A 256 5.60 -11.86 19.34
N HIS A 257 5.85 -13.14 19.12
CA HIS A 257 6.26 -14.05 20.18
C HIS A 257 7.78 -14.06 20.27
N VAL A 258 8.30 -14.11 21.49
CA VAL A 258 9.74 -14.13 21.78
C VAL A 258 10.06 -15.36 22.62
N GLU A 259 10.81 -16.28 22.02
CA GLU A 259 11.24 -17.51 22.66
C GLU A 259 12.38 -17.22 23.62
N MET A 260 12.20 -17.55 24.90
CA MET A 260 13.20 -17.35 25.95
C MET A 260 13.30 -18.59 26.84
N ALA A 261 14.44 -18.80 27.51
CA ALA A 261 14.65 -19.99 28.32
C ALA A 261 13.69 -20.03 29.52
N ALA A 262 12.90 -21.11 29.65
CA ALA A 262 11.93 -21.32 30.72
C ALA A 262 12.58 -21.38 32.12
N GLU A 263 13.88 -21.63 32.17
CA GLU A 263 14.69 -21.68 33.38
C GLU A 263 15.07 -20.30 33.93
N THR A 264 14.95 -19.25 33.10
CA THR A 264 15.23 -17.87 33.50
C THR A 264 14.12 -17.37 34.42
N ASP A 265 14.45 -16.50 35.37
CA ASP A 265 13.44 -15.87 36.22
C ASP A 265 12.44 -15.08 35.34
N PRO A 266 11.12 -15.31 35.46
CA PRO A 266 10.14 -14.64 34.61
C PRO A 266 10.18 -13.12 34.70
N MET A 267 10.61 -12.54 35.83
CA MET A 267 10.73 -11.09 35.98
C MET A 267 11.95 -10.55 35.22
N GLU A 268 13.06 -11.29 35.18
CA GLU A 268 14.23 -10.95 34.38
C GLU A 268 13.93 -11.05 32.88
N SER A 269 13.19 -12.10 32.48
CA SER A 269 12.68 -12.24 31.13
C SER A 269 11.75 -11.08 30.74
N HIS A 270 10.81 -10.73 31.62
CA HIS A 270 9.89 -9.61 31.39
C HIS A 270 10.62 -8.27 31.28
N ASP A 271 11.62 -8.01 32.13
CA ASP A 271 12.43 -6.79 32.05
C ASP A 271 13.16 -6.68 30.71
N THR A 272 13.66 -7.80 30.19
CA THR A 272 14.28 -7.85 28.85
C THR A 272 13.27 -7.51 27.75
N LEU A 273 12.05 -8.07 27.80
CA LEU A 273 11.00 -7.75 26.83
C LEU A 273 10.57 -6.28 26.92
N ASP A 274 10.35 -5.74 28.12
CA ASP A 274 10.03 -4.32 28.35
C ASP A 274 11.10 -3.39 27.75
N ASN A 275 12.39 -3.75 27.92
CA ASN A 275 13.50 -2.99 27.34
C ASN A 275 13.47 -3.02 25.80
N ILE A 276 13.14 -4.16 25.19
CA ILE A 276 12.98 -4.28 23.73
C ILE A 276 11.81 -3.41 23.25
N GLU A 277 10.64 -3.52 23.88
CA GLU A 277 9.45 -2.73 23.55
C GLU A 277 9.72 -1.23 23.65
N GLN A 278 10.39 -0.80 24.72
CA GLN A 278 10.73 0.60 24.94
C GLN A 278 11.76 1.10 23.91
N ALA A 279 12.73 0.27 23.50
CA ALA A 279 13.68 0.62 22.45
C ALA A 279 13.03 0.80 21.07
N PHE A 280 12.03 -0.02 20.72
CA PHE A 280 11.23 0.21 19.50
C PHE A 280 10.47 1.54 19.56
N LYS A 281 9.89 1.85 20.71
CA LYS A 281 9.15 3.08 20.90
C LYS A 281 10.03 4.33 20.80
N ASP A 282 11.22 4.30 21.38
CA ASP A 282 12.12 5.46 21.44
C ASP A 282 12.93 5.66 20.14
N ASP A 283 13.43 4.57 19.54
CA ASP A 283 14.28 4.66 18.35
C ASP A 283 13.46 4.73 17.05
N ASP A 284 12.36 3.96 16.98
CA ASP A 284 11.61 3.73 15.75
C ASP A 284 10.21 4.38 15.78
N GLY A 285 9.73 4.81 16.95
CA GLY A 285 8.35 5.29 17.13
C GLY A 285 7.29 4.20 16.96
N LEU A 286 7.71 2.93 16.99
CA LEU A 286 6.86 1.76 16.79
C LEU A 286 6.42 1.20 18.15
N ILE A 287 5.11 0.99 18.31
CA ILE A 287 4.58 0.31 19.50
C ILE A 287 4.58 -1.19 19.20
N VAL A 288 5.40 -1.92 19.94
CA VAL A 288 5.52 -3.38 19.84
C VAL A 288 5.03 -4.01 21.14
N THR A 289 4.24 -5.08 21.02
CA THR A 289 3.83 -5.92 22.15
C THR A 289 4.45 -7.30 21.98
N LEU A 290 5.30 -7.71 22.91
CA LEU A 290 6.01 -8.98 22.86
C LEU A 290 5.37 -9.99 23.81
N HIS A 291 4.95 -11.12 23.25
CA HIS A 291 4.51 -12.25 24.04
C HIS A 291 5.73 -13.03 24.54
N TYR A 292 5.81 -13.26 25.85
CA TYR A 292 6.81 -14.14 26.44
C TYR A 292 6.46 -15.60 26.16
N ASP A 293 7.30 -16.27 25.38
CA ASP A 293 7.16 -17.69 25.08
C ASP A 293 8.32 -18.51 25.71
N PRO A 294 8.08 -19.18 26.86
CA PRO A 294 9.10 -19.94 27.56
C PRO A 294 9.36 -21.31 26.91
N ILE A 295 10.60 -21.55 26.51
CA ILE A 295 11.05 -22.84 25.97
C ILE A 295 11.98 -23.55 26.95
N VAL A 296 11.76 -24.85 27.16
CA VAL A 296 12.60 -25.68 28.03
C VAL A 296 13.95 -25.92 27.33
N THR A 297 15.04 -25.45 27.92
CA THR A 297 16.38 -25.55 27.32
C THR A 297 17.29 -26.53 28.04
N ASN A 298 16.96 -26.91 29.28
CA ASN A 298 17.82 -27.74 30.12
C ASN A 298 17.50 -29.25 30.05
N ASP A 299 16.43 -29.66 29.35
CA ASP A 299 16.06 -31.06 29.15
C ASP A 299 16.48 -31.52 27.72
N PRO A 300 17.57 -32.31 27.59
CA PRO A 300 18.03 -32.78 26.29
C PRO A 300 16.98 -33.62 25.54
N HIS A 301 16.05 -34.26 26.25
CA HIS A 301 15.03 -35.08 25.61
C HIS A 301 13.97 -34.22 24.93
N VAL A 302 13.56 -33.12 25.57
CA VAL A 302 12.62 -32.15 24.98
C VAL A 302 13.26 -31.43 23.80
N VAL A 303 14.54 -31.05 23.92
CA VAL A 303 15.28 -30.41 22.82
C VAL A 303 15.47 -31.35 21.63
N ASP A 304 15.84 -32.62 21.85
CA ASP A 304 15.94 -33.63 20.80
C ASP A 304 14.59 -33.85 20.11
N MET A 305 13.51 -33.95 20.90
CA MET A 305 12.16 -34.09 20.39
C MET A 305 11.75 -32.89 19.54
N ARG A 306 12.00 -31.65 19.99
CA ARG A 306 11.72 -30.45 19.20
C ARG A 306 12.45 -30.48 17.86
N ASN A 307 13.75 -30.72 17.85
CA ASN A 307 14.55 -30.74 16.62
C ASN A 307 14.08 -31.83 15.64
N LYS A 308 13.70 -33.00 16.16
CA LYS A 308 13.18 -34.09 15.32
C LYS A 308 11.81 -33.77 14.74
N ILE A 309 10.88 -33.26 15.53
CA ILE A 309 9.55 -32.91 15.04
C ILE A 309 9.61 -31.75 14.05
N ASP A 310 10.50 -30.76 14.26
CA ASP A 310 10.78 -29.70 13.29
C ASP A 310 11.30 -30.27 11.96
N ALA A 311 12.25 -31.22 12.02
CA ALA A 311 12.75 -31.90 10.83
C ALA A 311 11.66 -32.75 10.13
N MET A 312 10.74 -33.37 10.89
CA MET A 312 9.59 -34.07 10.33
C MET A 312 8.67 -33.11 9.59
N ALA A 313 8.33 -31.96 10.18
CA ALA A 313 7.53 -30.92 9.51
C ALA A 313 8.21 -30.46 8.21
N LYS A 314 9.51 -30.16 8.27
CA LYS A 314 10.34 -29.76 7.11
C LYS A 314 10.43 -30.82 6.01
N SER A 315 10.29 -32.10 6.37
CA SER A 315 10.27 -33.20 5.39
C SER A 315 8.93 -33.33 4.67
N ILE A 316 7.85 -32.80 5.24
CA ILE A 316 6.56 -32.70 4.58
C ILE A 316 6.58 -31.51 3.62
N ASP A 317 7.06 -30.36 4.10
CA ASP A 317 7.23 -29.13 3.33
C ASP A 317 8.43 -28.34 3.86
N GLY A 318 9.32 -27.87 2.98
CA GLY A 318 10.60 -27.25 3.37
C GLY A 318 10.47 -25.94 4.16
N GLU A 319 9.32 -25.27 4.02
CA GLU A 319 9.02 -24.01 4.71
C GLU A 319 8.25 -24.21 6.03
N ALA A 320 7.83 -25.43 6.34
CA ALA A 320 7.17 -25.71 7.60
C ALA A 320 8.14 -25.60 8.79
N SER A 321 7.62 -25.14 9.92
CA SER A 321 8.34 -25.07 11.19
C SER A 321 7.40 -25.35 12.35
N ILE A 322 7.95 -25.76 13.49
CA ILE A 322 7.17 -25.91 14.73
C ILE A 322 7.58 -24.89 15.79
N HIS A 323 6.59 -24.50 16.60
CA HIS A 323 6.72 -23.56 17.71
C HIS A 323 5.99 -24.13 18.95
N ASP A 324 6.20 -23.51 20.13
CA ASP A 324 5.49 -23.80 21.37
C ASP A 324 5.47 -25.27 21.84
N LEU A 325 6.52 -26.03 21.50
CA LEU A 325 6.59 -27.45 21.87
C LEU A 325 6.72 -27.63 23.38
N ARG A 326 5.75 -28.34 23.94
CA ARG A 326 5.72 -28.74 25.35
C ARG A 326 5.25 -30.18 25.53
N CYS A 327 5.83 -30.85 26.52
CA CYS A 327 5.50 -32.21 26.90
C CYS A 327 4.77 -32.22 28.25
N VAL A 328 3.56 -32.78 28.28
CA VAL A 328 2.78 -32.97 29.51
C VAL A 328 2.65 -34.47 29.80
N PRO A 329 3.53 -35.04 30.65
CA PRO A 329 3.50 -36.46 30.96
C PRO A 329 2.26 -36.81 31.80
N GLY A 330 1.58 -37.88 31.41
CA GLY A 330 0.45 -38.47 32.13
C GLY A 330 0.71 -39.92 32.52
N PRO A 331 -0.20 -40.55 33.29
CA PRO A 331 -0.01 -41.92 33.79
C PRO A 331 -0.06 -43.01 32.69
N THR A 332 -0.56 -42.70 31.50
CA THR A 332 -0.69 -43.67 30.39
C THR A 332 -0.07 -43.21 29.07
N HIS A 333 0.21 -41.92 28.91
CA HIS A 333 0.76 -41.31 27.71
C HIS A 333 1.32 -39.92 28.03
N THR A 334 2.11 -39.37 27.13
CA THR A 334 2.60 -37.99 27.19
C THR A 334 1.89 -37.16 26.12
N ASN A 335 1.23 -36.07 26.49
CA ASN A 335 0.72 -35.14 25.49
C ASN A 335 1.90 -34.30 24.97
N VAL A 336 2.15 -34.36 23.67
CA VAL A 336 3.15 -33.53 22.99
C VAL A 336 2.37 -32.45 22.26
N ILE A 337 2.40 -31.23 22.80
CA ILE A 337 1.60 -30.11 22.32
C ILE A 337 2.54 -29.15 21.63
N PHE A 338 2.23 -28.75 20.40
CA PHE A 338 3.03 -27.82 19.63
C PHE A 338 2.17 -27.19 18.53
N ASP A 339 2.62 -26.03 18.10
CA ASP A 339 2.03 -25.29 17.00
C ASP A 339 2.91 -25.46 15.77
N CYS A 340 2.32 -25.47 14.59
CA CYS A 340 3.03 -25.77 13.35
C CYS A 340 2.59 -24.82 12.25
N LEU A 341 3.58 -24.17 11.65
CA LEU A 341 3.39 -23.35 10.46
C LEU A 341 3.04 -24.23 9.27
N HIS A 342 1.89 -23.98 8.66
CA HIS A 342 1.48 -24.57 7.38
C HIS A 342 1.75 -23.56 6.26
N PRO A 343 2.71 -23.85 5.37
CA PRO A 343 3.01 -22.95 4.26
C PRO A 343 1.82 -22.80 3.31
N VAL A 344 1.60 -21.59 2.80
CA VAL A 344 0.47 -21.26 1.92
C VAL A 344 0.45 -22.13 0.65
N GLU A 345 1.62 -22.47 0.12
CA GLU A 345 1.77 -23.29 -1.09
C GLU A 345 1.89 -24.80 -0.83
N CYS A 346 1.69 -25.23 0.43
CA CYS A 346 1.84 -26.64 0.78
C CYS A 346 0.84 -27.52 0.01
N ALA A 347 1.35 -28.61 -0.59
CA ALA A 347 0.55 -29.52 -1.41
C ALA A 347 -0.54 -30.28 -0.62
N LEU A 348 -0.43 -30.34 0.71
CA LEU A 348 -1.40 -30.98 1.59
C LEU A 348 -2.33 -29.94 2.21
N SER A 349 -3.62 -30.28 2.35
CA SER A 349 -4.52 -29.45 3.15
C SER A 349 -4.07 -29.40 4.62
N PRO A 350 -4.41 -28.35 5.39
CA PRO A 350 -4.02 -28.25 6.81
C PRO A 350 -4.40 -29.48 7.64
N SER A 351 -5.55 -30.10 7.34
CA SER A 351 -6.01 -31.32 8.01
C SER A 351 -5.16 -32.56 7.66
N GLU A 352 -4.73 -32.66 6.41
CA GLU A 352 -3.88 -33.77 5.94
C GLU A 352 -2.45 -33.61 6.42
N PHE A 353 -1.92 -32.39 6.38
CA PHE A 353 -0.62 -32.04 6.94
C PHE A 353 -0.58 -32.40 8.43
N LYS A 354 -1.56 -31.93 9.21
CA LYS A 354 -1.70 -32.24 10.64
C LYS A 354 -1.73 -33.75 10.91
N ARG A 355 -2.51 -34.50 10.13
CA ARG A 355 -2.60 -35.96 10.27
C ARG A 355 -1.25 -36.61 9.99
N LYS A 356 -0.61 -36.26 8.87
CA LYS A 356 0.67 -36.85 8.46
C LYS A 356 1.77 -36.57 9.48
N LEU A 357 1.89 -35.32 9.95
CA LEU A 357 2.86 -34.96 10.98
C LEU A 357 2.56 -35.68 12.29
N GLY A 358 1.29 -35.74 12.70
CA GLY A 358 0.88 -36.50 13.89
C GLY A 358 1.23 -37.98 13.82
N ASP A 359 1.01 -38.63 12.67
CA ASP A 359 1.36 -40.03 12.45
C ASP A 359 2.89 -40.25 12.56
N MET A 360 3.71 -39.35 12.00
CA MET A 360 5.18 -39.40 12.11
C MET A 360 5.65 -39.23 13.57
N VAL A 361 5.02 -38.33 14.33
CA VAL A 361 5.34 -38.15 15.75
C VAL A 361 5.02 -39.41 16.55
N VAL A 362 3.88 -40.06 16.31
CA VAL A 362 3.50 -41.31 17.01
C VAL A 362 4.39 -42.48 16.61
N GLU A 363 4.88 -42.53 15.37
CA GLU A 363 5.81 -43.56 14.90
C GLU A 363 7.17 -43.48 15.62
N GLU A 364 7.73 -42.27 15.76
CA GLU A 364 8.99 -42.05 16.48
C GLU A 364 8.80 -42.14 18.02
N TYR A 365 7.65 -41.68 18.52
CA TYR A 365 7.33 -41.61 19.95
C TYR A 365 6.00 -42.34 20.27
N PRO A 366 6.02 -43.68 20.47
CA PRO A 366 4.80 -44.47 20.64
C PRO A 366 3.92 -44.12 21.85
N GLU A 367 4.50 -43.50 22.89
CA GLU A 367 3.77 -43.05 24.08
C GLU A 367 3.28 -41.59 23.96
N ALA A 368 3.57 -40.92 22.85
CA ALA A 368 3.16 -39.54 22.60
C ALA A 368 1.73 -39.49 22.03
N VAL A 369 0.95 -38.52 22.52
CA VAL A 369 -0.31 -38.10 21.90
C VAL A 369 -0.10 -36.68 21.36
N PRO A 370 0.11 -36.50 20.05
CA PRO A 370 0.35 -35.19 19.47
C PRO A 370 -0.92 -34.34 19.50
N LYS A 371 -0.80 -33.11 20.03
CA LYS A 371 -1.82 -32.07 20.06
C LYS A 371 -1.30 -30.90 19.22
N ILE A 372 -1.54 -30.99 17.91
CA ILE A 372 -0.98 -30.06 16.92
C ILE A 372 -1.98 -28.94 16.65
N THR A 373 -1.60 -27.68 16.84
CA THR A 373 -2.28 -26.53 16.23
C THR A 373 -1.61 -26.24 14.89
N VAL A 374 -2.40 -25.89 13.88
CA VAL A 374 -1.85 -25.55 12.55
C VAL A 374 -2.16 -24.09 12.32
N ASP A 375 -1.11 -23.31 12.16
CA ASP A 375 -1.17 -21.87 11.95
C ASP A 375 -0.77 -21.54 10.51
N GLU A 376 -1.40 -20.52 9.95
CA GLU A 376 -1.06 -19.99 8.64
C GLU A 376 -0.16 -18.77 8.84
N ASP A 377 0.91 -18.67 8.05
CA ASP A 377 1.84 -17.55 8.16
C ASP A 377 1.14 -16.22 7.80
N TYR A 378 1.14 -15.27 8.73
CA TYR A 378 0.59 -13.94 8.51
C TYR A 378 1.58 -13.03 7.74
N VAL A 379 2.85 -13.40 7.67
CA VAL A 379 3.94 -12.67 7.01
C VAL A 379 4.80 -13.69 6.27
N SER A 380 4.32 -14.13 5.09
CA SER A 380 4.90 -15.19 4.25
C SER A 380 6.41 -15.39 4.42
N ALA A 381 6.81 -16.59 4.85
CA ALA A 381 8.18 -17.06 4.97
C ALA A 381 9.04 -16.99 3.68
N GLU A 382 8.45 -16.70 2.50
CA GLU A 382 9.21 -16.20 1.34
C GLU A 382 9.54 -14.70 1.50
N GLN A 383 10.38 -14.36 2.48
CA GLN A 383 11.06 -13.06 2.59
C GLN A 383 12.50 -13.21 3.10
#